data_AF-F3ZXG9-F1
#
_entry.id   AF-F3ZXG9-F1
#
_cell.length_a   1.000
_cell.length_b   1.000
_cell.length_c   1.000
_cell.angle_alpha   90.00
_cell.angle_beta   90.00
_cell.angle_gamma   90.00
#
_symmetry.space_group_name_H-M   'P 1'
#
loop_
_entity.id
_entity.type
_entity.pdbx_description
1 polymer ?
#
loop_
_entity_poly.entity_id
_entity_poly.type
_entity_poly.pdbx_seq_one_letter_code
_entity_poly.pdbx_strand_id
1 'polypeptide(L)'
;MEEVRCRVRCSGHMHTVTLTESGALMLHDHPDLITERALVALGGKLPRCLAILEAWKQKDRAPLPPVLHPALNEAQKKTRERVMRNTFIDPLSVSFRTRAEERVKKIAEDLLQKCAYRRSQSRWAGGNHIACARVGEPHICGGSEQVRSENGKWTGTNSYVSATVPISWFTRVHRRGLAVVDGWFVLDVLTEDEKGFTVLAGRQGRGFEVNLWPAVITRSADGDWHLRWVSRGNSIVTVKKEGE
;
A
#
# COMPACT_ATOMS: atom_id res chain seq x y z
N MET A 1 8.55 30.40 -18.72
CA MET A 1 9.69 30.07 -19.60
C MET A 1 9.42 30.83 -20.87
N GLU A 2 10.35 31.66 -21.33
CA GLU A 2 10.23 32.36 -22.61
C GLU A 2 10.14 31.36 -23.76
N GLU A 3 9.48 31.74 -24.86
CA GLU A 3 9.44 30.92 -26.07
C GLU A 3 10.85 30.69 -26.63
N VAL A 4 11.24 29.42 -26.78
CA VAL A 4 12.53 29.06 -27.36
C VAL A 4 12.33 28.60 -28.79
N ARG A 5 12.94 29.30 -29.74
CA ARG A 5 12.86 28.99 -31.18
C ARG A 5 14.20 28.48 -31.69
N CYS A 6 14.19 27.43 -32.51
CA CYS A 6 15.38 26.93 -33.19
C CYS A 6 15.08 26.49 -34.62
N ARG A 7 16.11 26.57 -35.49
CA ARG A 7 16.04 26.12 -36.87
C ARG A 7 16.77 24.79 -37.05
N VAL A 8 16.17 23.87 -37.77
CA VAL A 8 16.71 22.52 -37.99
C VAL A 8 16.60 22.12 -39.45
N ARG A 9 17.59 21.37 -39.93
CA ARG A 9 17.56 20.85 -41.30
C ARG A 9 16.69 19.59 -41.34
N CYS A 10 15.61 19.63 -42.11
CA CYS A 10 14.63 18.55 -42.24
C CYS A 10 14.25 18.40 -43.72
N SER A 11 14.27 17.19 -44.25
CA SER A 11 13.88 16.89 -45.64
C SER A 11 14.51 17.82 -46.71
N GLY A 12 15.75 18.26 -46.47
CA GLY A 12 16.49 19.15 -47.38
C GLY A 12 16.31 20.65 -47.11
N HIS A 13 15.30 21.06 -46.34
CA HIS A 13 14.97 22.46 -46.04
C HIS A 13 15.24 22.84 -44.58
N MET A 14 15.20 24.14 -44.27
CA MET A 14 15.41 24.68 -42.93
C MET A 14 14.06 24.95 -42.26
N HIS A 15 13.65 24.07 -41.36
CA HIS A 15 12.38 24.14 -40.63
C HIS A 15 12.56 24.84 -39.28
N THR A 16 11.47 25.39 -38.76
CA THR A 16 11.39 26.09 -37.47
C THR A 16 10.66 25.22 -36.45
N VAL A 17 11.30 25.05 -35.29
CA VAL A 17 10.73 24.36 -34.13
C VAL A 17 10.64 25.37 -32.99
N THR A 18 9.49 25.41 -32.31
CA THR A 18 9.28 26.32 -31.17
C THR A 18 8.86 25.53 -29.95
N LEU A 19 9.49 25.81 -28.82
CA LEU A 19 9.02 25.40 -27.52
C LEU A 19 8.19 26.54 -26.93
N THR A 20 6.90 26.27 -26.73
CA THR A 20 5.96 27.22 -26.11
C THR A 20 6.23 27.37 -24.62
N GLU A 21 5.70 28.45 -24.03
CA GLU A 21 5.80 28.69 -22.58
C GLU A 21 5.18 27.55 -21.74
N SER A 22 4.19 26.86 -22.31
CA SER A 22 3.53 25.68 -21.71
C SER A 22 4.40 24.42 -21.68
N GLY A 23 5.55 24.43 -22.37
CA GLY A 23 6.44 23.26 -22.52
C GLY A 23 6.04 22.32 -23.66
N ALA A 24 5.06 22.71 -24.50
CA ALA A 24 4.71 21.98 -25.71
C ALA A 24 5.62 22.38 -26.87
N LEU A 25 6.07 21.38 -27.63
CA LEU A 25 6.92 21.56 -28.81
C LEU A 25 6.05 21.62 -30.06
N MET A 26 6.15 22.73 -30.79
CA MET A 26 5.41 23.01 -32.02
C MET A 26 6.34 22.92 -33.23
N LEU A 27 5.88 22.19 -34.25
CA LEU A 27 6.53 22.06 -35.55
C LEU A 27 5.76 22.92 -36.56
N HIS A 28 6.35 23.99 -37.08
CA HIS A 28 5.64 24.92 -37.96
C HIS A 28 5.54 24.40 -39.40
N ASP A 29 6.56 23.66 -39.84
CA ASP A 29 6.68 23.19 -41.24
C ASP A 29 6.11 21.77 -41.46
N HIS A 30 5.48 21.17 -40.45
CA HIS A 30 4.78 19.88 -40.56
C HIS A 30 3.38 19.99 -39.91
N PRO A 31 2.39 20.57 -40.62
CA PRO A 31 1.06 20.81 -40.06
C PRO A 31 0.27 19.51 -39.82
N ASP A 32 0.47 18.48 -40.65
CA ASP A 32 -0.17 17.18 -40.48
C ASP A 32 0.83 16.11 -40.02
N LEU A 33 0.91 15.94 -38.71
CA LEU A 33 1.76 14.93 -38.08
C LEU A 33 1.26 13.49 -38.32
N ILE A 34 -0.02 13.30 -38.62
CA ILE A 34 -0.59 11.96 -38.87
C ILE A 34 -0.08 11.46 -40.20
N THR A 35 -0.12 12.32 -41.23
CA THR A 35 0.38 11.98 -42.56
C THR A 35 1.89 11.68 -42.53
N GLU A 36 2.69 12.51 -41.85
CA GLU A 36 4.14 12.26 -41.71
C GLU A 36 4.45 10.91 -41.06
N ARG A 37 3.68 10.55 -40.02
CA ARG A 37 3.82 9.24 -39.35
C ARG A 37 3.40 8.08 -40.24
N ALA A 38 2.33 8.25 -41.02
CA ALA A 38 1.87 7.24 -41.97
C ALA A 38 2.91 7.00 -43.07
N LEU A 39 3.54 8.06 -43.60
CA LEU A 39 4.60 7.96 -44.60
C LEU A 39 5.82 7.19 -44.06
N VAL A 40 6.20 7.43 -42.80
CA VAL A 40 7.27 6.66 -42.15
C VAL A 40 6.91 5.19 -42.00
N ALA A 41 5.67 4.89 -41.59
CA ALA A 41 5.19 3.51 -41.45
C ALA A 41 5.17 2.75 -42.79
N LEU A 42 4.97 3.45 -43.89
CA LEU A 42 5.05 2.92 -45.27
C LEU A 42 6.49 2.78 -45.79
N GLY A 43 7.51 3.02 -44.95
CA GLY A 43 8.94 2.90 -45.31
C GLY A 43 9.61 4.21 -45.71
N GLY A 44 8.93 5.35 -45.56
CA GLY A 44 9.50 6.67 -45.76
C GLY A 44 10.59 7.01 -44.72
N LYS A 45 11.51 7.90 -45.08
CA LYS A 45 12.57 8.36 -44.17
C LYS A 45 11.97 9.25 -43.07
N LEU A 46 12.33 8.98 -41.82
CA LEU A 46 11.91 9.78 -40.66
C LEU A 46 12.37 11.25 -40.78
N PRO A 47 11.46 12.23 -40.85
CA PRO A 47 11.82 13.65 -40.85
C PRO A 47 12.50 14.05 -39.54
N ARG A 48 13.51 14.91 -39.61
CA ARG A 48 14.26 15.36 -38.42
C ARG A 48 13.36 16.07 -37.40
N CYS A 49 12.41 16.87 -37.85
CA CYS A 49 11.43 17.54 -36.98
C CYS A 49 10.57 16.54 -36.21
N LEU A 50 10.13 15.45 -36.86
CA LEU A 50 9.36 14.40 -36.21
C LEU A 50 10.22 13.63 -35.18
N ALA A 51 11.48 13.32 -35.53
CA ALA A 51 12.43 12.71 -34.60
C ALA A 51 12.65 13.56 -33.33
N ILE A 52 12.72 14.90 -33.47
CA ILE A 52 12.85 15.84 -32.34
C ILE A 52 11.60 15.80 -31.46
N LEU A 53 10.40 15.77 -32.05
CA LEU A 53 9.14 15.70 -31.31
C LEU A 53 9.02 14.39 -30.53
N GLU A 54 9.42 13.26 -31.12
CA GLU A 54 9.39 11.96 -30.47
C GLU A 54 10.43 11.86 -29.35
N ALA A 55 11.64 12.37 -29.59
CA ALA A 55 12.67 12.48 -28.57
C ALA A 55 12.21 13.32 -27.37
N TRP A 56 11.54 14.44 -27.62
CA TRP A 56 10.97 15.29 -26.55
C TRP A 56 9.94 14.52 -25.71
N LYS A 57 9.04 13.76 -26.36
CA LYS A 57 8.06 12.91 -25.66
C LYS A 57 8.72 11.80 -24.84
N GLN A 58 9.77 11.19 -25.37
CA GLN A 58 10.53 10.12 -24.71
C GLN A 58 11.55 10.63 -23.69
N LYS A 59 11.76 11.95 -23.63
CA LYS A 59 12.79 12.63 -22.82
C LYS A 59 14.22 12.21 -23.19
N ASP A 60 14.43 11.85 -24.46
CA ASP A 60 15.74 11.54 -25.01
C ASP A 60 16.45 12.81 -25.49
N ARG A 61 17.74 12.95 -25.15
CA ARG A 61 18.58 14.10 -25.48
C ARG A 61 19.24 13.98 -26.84
N ALA A 62 19.55 12.76 -27.30
CA ALA A 62 20.40 12.56 -28.47
C ALA A 62 19.86 13.19 -29.77
N PRO A 63 18.54 13.16 -30.05
CA PRO A 63 17.98 13.74 -31.27
C PRO A 63 17.70 15.25 -31.16
N LEU A 64 17.76 15.83 -29.95
CA LEU A 64 17.34 17.20 -29.70
C LEU A 64 18.45 18.22 -30.03
N PRO A 65 18.11 19.36 -30.66
CA PRO A 65 19.00 20.50 -30.76
C PRO A 65 19.51 20.95 -29.37
N PRO A 66 20.79 21.33 -29.23
CA PRO A 66 21.36 21.77 -27.94
C PRO A 66 20.57 22.89 -27.26
N VAL A 67 19.96 23.77 -28.05
CA VAL A 67 19.13 24.89 -27.59
C VAL A 67 17.92 24.42 -26.74
N LEU A 68 17.42 23.20 -26.95
CA LEU A 68 16.29 22.64 -26.20
C LEU A 68 16.72 21.87 -24.93
N HIS A 69 18.01 21.60 -24.75
CA HIS A 69 18.50 20.82 -23.60
C HIS A 69 18.23 21.51 -22.25
N PRO A 70 18.42 22.84 -22.08
CA PRO A 70 18.11 23.52 -20.82
C PRO A 70 16.63 23.36 -20.43
N ALA A 71 15.72 23.52 -21.40
CA ALA A 71 14.29 23.39 -21.15
C ALA A 71 13.89 21.94 -20.80
N LEU A 72 14.49 20.95 -21.46
CA LEU A 72 14.28 19.54 -21.10
C LEU A 72 14.75 19.26 -19.66
N ASN A 73 15.91 19.79 -19.27
CA ASN A 73 16.45 19.63 -17.93
C ASN A 73 15.53 20.24 -16.87
N GLU A 74 14.99 21.43 -17.14
CA GLU A 74 14.02 22.08 -16.25
C GLU A 74 12.72 21.25 -16.14
N ALA A 75 12.19 20.74 -17.25
CA ALA A 75 11.01 19.88 -17.27
C ALA A 75 11.24 18.56 -16.49
N GLN A 76 12.41 17.94 -16.66
CA GLN A 76 12.81 16.75 -15.89
C GLN A 76 12.95 17.06 -14.40
N LYS A 77 13.57 18.20 -14.03
CA LYS A 77 13.69 18.66 -12.65
C LYS A 77 12.32 18.88 -12.01
N LYS A 78 11.41 19.61 -12.66
CA LYS A 78 10.02 19.81 -12.21
C LYS A 78 9.26 18.49 -12.06
N THR A 79 9.47 17.54 -12.97
CA THR A 79 8.89 16.19 -12.85
C THR A 79 9.41 15.48 -11.62
N ARG A 80 10.73 15.47 -11.39
CA ARG A 80 11.35 14.87 -10.21
C ARG A 80 10.88 15.52 -8.92
N GLU A 81 10.81 16.86 -8.88
CA GLU A 81 10.28 17.60 -7.73
C GLU A 81 8.81 17.31 -7.45
N ARG A 82 7.98 17.12 -8.50
CA ARG A 82 6.59 16.69 -8.36
C ARG A 82 6.52 15.27 -7.83
N VAL A 83 7.31 14.35 -8.38
CA VAL A 83 7.38 12.96 -7.91
C VAL A 83 7.82 12.94 -6.45
N MET A 84 8.87 13.65 -6.08
CA MET A 84 9.38 13.75 -4.69
C MET A 84 8.34 14.35 -3.74
N ARG A 85 7.67 15.44 -4.11
CA ARG A 85 6.57 16.02 -3.31
C ARG A 85 5.40 15.06 -3.17
N ASN A 86 5.13 14.24 -4.19
CA ASN A 86 3.98 13.35 -4.23
C ASN A 86 4.32 11.89 -3.85
N THR A 87 5.57 11.55 -3.51
CA THR A 87 5.99 10.16 -3.22
C THR A 87 5.31 9.60 -1.97
N PHE A 88 4.51 10.42 -1.27
CA PHE A 88 3.70 10.03 -0.13
C PHE A 88 2.24 10.52 -0.21
N ILE A 89 1.81 11.16 -1.30
CA ILE A 89 0.54 11.92 -1.34
C ILE A 89 -0.34 11.59 -2.55
N ASP A 90 0.14 10.95 -3.61
CA ASP A 90 -0.78 10.50 -4.67
C ASP A 90 -1.30 9.08 -4.35
N PRO A 91 -2.51 8.93 -3.77
CA PRO A 91 -3.07 7.61 -3.50
C PRO A 91 -3.24 6.79 -4.79
N LEU A 92 -3.33 7.41 -5.97
CA LEU A 92 -3.49 6.69 -7.23
C LEU A 92 -2.16 6.16 -7.80
N SER A 93 -1.01 6.56 -7.26
CA SER A 93 0.30 6.04 -7.65
C SER A 93 0.52 4.58 -7.24
N VAL A 94 -0.21 4.12 -6.22
CA VAL A 94 -0.21 2.73 -5.75
C VAL A 94 -1.49 2.01 -6.19
N SER A 95 -1.35 0.71 -6.47
CA SER A 95 -2.49 -0.11 -6.89
C SER A 95 -3.65 -0.02 -5.90
N PHE A 96 -4.89 -0.15 -6.39
CA PHE A 96 -6.07 -0.19 -5.53
C PHE A 96 -5.93 -1.25 -4.43
N ARG A 97 -5.38 -2.42 -4.78
CA ARG A 97 -5.13 -3.52 -3.84
C ARG A 97 -4.22 -3.07 -2.69
N THR A 98 -3.06 -2.47 -2.99
CA THR A 98 -2.11 -1.98 -1.98
C THR A 98 -2.76 -0.97 -1.05
N ARG A 99 -3.58 -0.05 -1.58
CA ARG A 99 -4.32 0.91 -0.74
C ARG A 99 -5.36 0.24 0.16
N ALA A 100 -6.08 -0.74 -0.39
CA ALA A 100 -7.06 -1.49 0.37
C ALA A 100 -6.36 -2.27 1.50
N GLU A 101 -5.25 -2.94 1.20
CA GLU A 101 -4.43 -3.66 2.19
C GLU A 101 -3.93 -2.73 3.30
N GLU A 102 -3.38 -1.56 2.96
CA GLU A 102 -2.92 -0.59 3.98
C GLU A 102 -4.08 -0.05 4.84
N ARG A 103 -5.25 0.17 4.24
CA ARG A 103 -6.44 0.58 4.98
C ARG A 103 -6.91 -0.51 5.94
N VAL A 104 -6.95 -1.76 5.49
CA VAL A 104 -7.33 -2.92 6.32
C VAL A 104 -6.34 -3.09 7.46
N LYS A 105 -5.04 -3.05 7.16
CA LYS A 105 -3.95 -3.09 8.14
C LYS A 105 -4.14 -2.02 9.22
N LYS A 106 -4.31 -0.76 8.83
CA LYS A 106 -4.46 0.35 9.79
C LYS A 106 -5.67 0.17 10.70
N ILE A 107 -6.82 -0.23 10.14
CA ILE A 107 -8.03 -0.50 10.94
C ILE A 107 -7.80 -1.66 11.91
N ALA A 108 -7.15 -2.74 11.47
CA ALA A 108 -6.81 -3.87 12.32
C ALA A 108 -5.85 -3.47 13.44
N GLU A 109 -4.81 -2.67 13.16
CA GLU A 109 -3.88 -2.11 14.15
C GLU A 109 -4.61 -1.29 15.22
N ASP A 110 -5.47 -0.35 14.79
CA ASP A 110 -6.22 0.53 15.68
C ASP A 110 -7.15 -0.25 16.62
N LEU A 111 -7.71 -1.37 16.15
CA LEU A 111 -8.60 -2.24 16.93
C LEU A 111 -7.81 -3.18 17.83
N LEU A 112 -6.72 -3.76 17.33
CA LEU A 112 -5.84 -4.62 18.11
C LEU A 112 -5.23 -3.86 19.29
N GLN A 113 -4.88 -2.59 19.10
CA GLN A 113 -4.42 -1.67 20.16
C GLN A 113 -5.47 -1.41 21.24
N LYS A 114 -6.75 -1.70 21.00
CA LYS A 114 -7.85 -1.56 21.97
C LYS A 114 -8.26 -2.87 22.63
N CYS A 115 -7.70 -4.00 22.20
CA CYS A 115 -7.99 -5.30 22.79
C CYS A 115 -7.48 -5.42 24.23
N ALA A 116 -8.13 -6.30 24.98
CA ALA A 116 -7.90 -6.53 26.41
C ALA A 116 -6.72 -7.48 26.70
N TYR A 117 -5.80 -7.68 25.74
CA TYR A 117 -4.60 -8.48 25.95
C TYR A 117 -3.75 -7.90 27.07
N ARG A 118 -3.05 -8.79 27.79
CA ARG A 118 -2.14 -8.40 28.87
C ARG A 118 -1.03 -7.52 28.30
N ARG A 119 -0.76 -6.40 28.97
CA ARG A 119 0.29 -5.43 28.59
C ARG A 119 1.35 -5.37 29.66
N SER A 120 2.57 -5.01 29.25
CA SER A 120 3.63 -4.72 30.21
C SER A 120 3.20 -3.59 31.16
N GLN A 121 3.58 -3.73 32.42
CA GLN A 121 3.35 -2.73 33.47
C GLN A 121 4.69 -2.25 34.08
N SER A 122 5.82 -2.53 33.41
CA SER A 122 7.14 -2.09 33.87
C SER A 122 7.21 -0.56 33.91
N ARG A 123 7.63 0.01 35.05
CA ARG A 123 7.67 1.47 35.28
C ARG A 123 9.04 2.11 35.12
N TRP A 124 10.11 1.36 35.37
CA TRP A 124 11.48 1.90 35.47
C TRP A 124 12.31 1.72 34.19
N ALA A 125 11.98 0.70 33.39
CA ALA A 125 12.52 0.44 32.07
C ALA A 125 11.46 -0.29 31.23
N GLY A 126 11.27 0.11 29.97
CA GLY A 126 10.21 -0.45 29.13
C GLY A 126 8.82 0.03 29.52
N GLY A 127 7.83 -0.88 29.48
CA GLY A 127 6.41 -0.58 29.72
C GLY A 127 5.61 -0.31 28.45
N ASN A 128 6.26 -0.30 27.29
CA ASN A 128 5.58 -0.08 26.02
C ASN A 128 4.76 -1.31 25.60
N HIS A 129 3.67 -1.05 24.88
CA HIS A 129 2.87 -2.07 24.21
C HIS A 129 2.76 -1.75 22.73
N ILE A 130 3.16 -2.70 21.89
CA ILE A 130 3.14 -2.57 20.44
C ILE A 130 2.05 -3.49 19.89
N ALA A 131 1.03 -2.92 19.25
CA ALA A 131 0.10 -3.67 18.42
C ALA A 131 0.46 -3.48 16.94
N CYS A 132 0.64 -4.58 16.22
CA CYS A 132 0.91 -4.56 14.79
C CYS A 132 -0.09 -5.44 14.04
N ALA A 133 -0.45 -5.02 12.82
CA ALA A 133 -1.23 -5.86 11.93
C ALA A 133 -0.56 -5.99 10.56
N ARG A 134 -0.87 -7.09 9.87
CA ARG A 134 -0.46 -7.35 8.50
C ARG A 134 -1.63 -7.91 7.71
N VAL A 135 -1.58 -7.79 6.38
CA VAL A 135 -2.55 -8.45 5.50
C VAL A 135 -1.94 -9.74 4.96
N GLY A 136 -2.65 -10.86 5.09
CA GLY A 136 -2.16 -12.19 4.71
C GLY A 136 -3.00 -13.31 5.32
N GLU A 137 -2.41 -14.48 5.50
CA GLU A 137 -3.08 -15.62 6.14
C GLU A 137 -3.39 -15.33 7.63
N PRO A 138 -4.60 -15.71 8.12
CA PRO A 138 -5.00 -15.48 9.50
C PRO A 138 -3.98 -16.05 10.51
N HIS A 139 -3.37 -15.18 11.29
CA HIS A 139 -2.42 -15.57 12.34
C HIS A 139 -2.38 -14.53 13.45
N ILE A 140 -2.15 -14.94 14.70
CA ILE A 140 -1.92 -14.00 15.79
C ILE A 140 -0.90 -14.57 16.76
N CYS A 141 0.00 -13.70 17.21
CA CYS A 141 0.97 -13.98 18.24
C CYS A 141 1.09 -12.81 19.21
N GLY A 142 1.59 -13.08 20.41
CA GLY A 142 1.88 -12.07 21.41
C GLY A 142 3.06 -12.50 22.25
N GLY A 143 3.76 -11.52 22.82
CA GLY A 143 4.96 -11.78 23.57
C GLY A 143 5.49 -10.55 24.28
N SER A 144 6.71 -10.68 24.79
CA SER A 144 7.43 -9.59 25.43
C SER A 144 8.92 -9.65 25.12
N GLU A 145 9.54 -8.49 25.15
CA GLU A 145 10.98 -8.31 25.01
C GLU A 145 11.52 -7.69 26.29
N GLN A 146 12.65 -8.19 26.78
CA GLN A 146 13.33 -7.61 27.93
C GLN A 146 14.08 -6.35 27.52
N VAL A 147 13.95 -5.30 28.32
CA VAL A 147 14.56 -4.00 28.09
C VAL A 147 15.32 -3.56 29.32
N ARG A 148 16.40 -2.81 29.12
CA ARG A 148 17.16 -2.15 30.18
C ARG A 148 17.01 -0.65 30.10
N SER A 149 17.07 0.01 31.26
CA SER A 149 17.20 1.47 31.31
C SER A 149 18.51 1.91 30.66
N GLU A 150 18.57 3.17 30.23
CA GLU A 150 19.74 3.75 29.56
C GLU A 150 21.02 3.65 30.41
N ASN A 151 20.88 3.78 31.73
CA ASN A 151 21.99 3.60 32.68
C ASN A 151 22.31 2.12 33.02
N GLY A 152 21.62 1.15 32.41
CA GLY A 152 21.80 -0.29 32.59
C GLY A 152 21.34 -0.88 33.93
N LYS A 153 20.92 -0.05 34.88
CA LYS A 153 20.63 -0.46 36.27
C LYS A 153 19.26 -1.12 36.46
N TRP A 154 18.29 -0.76 35.64
CA TRP A 154 16.93 -1.25 35.75
C TRP A 154 16.60 -2.17 34.59
N THR A 155 15.89 -3.24 34.89
CA THR A 155 15.32 -4.14 33.88
C THR A 155 13.81 -3.98 33.87
N GLY A 156 13.22 -4.17 32.71
CA GLY A 156 11.79 -4.26 32.54
C GLY A 156 11.46 -4.92 31.22
N THR A 157 10.21 -4.76 30.77
CA THR A 157 9.71 -5.46 29.60
C THR A 157 8.88 -4.54 28.71
N ASN A 158 9.01 -4.71 27.41
CA ASN A 158 8.01 -4.26 26.45
C ASN A 158 7.14 -5.46 26.08
N SER A 159 5.87 -5.22 25.78
CA SER A 159 4.94 -6.25 25.32
C SER A 159 4.53 -5.97 23.88
N TYR A 160 4.17 -7.00 23.14
CA TYR A 160 3.62 -6.84 21.81
C TYR A 160 2.51 -7.84 21.51
N VAL A 161 1.65 -7.47 20.57
CA VAL A 161 0.70 -8.36 19.91
C VAL A 161 0.74 -8.08 18.41
N SER A 162 0.82 -9.13 17.62
CA SER A 162 0.89 -9.04 16.16
C SER A 162 -0.17 -9.94 15.55
N ALA A 163 -1.00 -9.39 14.68
CA ALA A 163 -2.02 -10.14 13.95
C ALA A 163 -1.81 -10.04 12.43
N THR A 164 -2.12 -11.09 11.71
CA THR A 164 -2.23 -11.11 10.25
C THR A 164 -3.67 -11.43 9.92
N VAL A 165 -4.32 -10.61 9.10
CA VAL A 165 -5.72 -10.79 8.68
C VAL A 165 -5.83 -10.83 7.16
N PRO A 166 -6.75 -11.61 6.59
CA PRO A 166 -6.98 -11.60 5.16
C PRO A 166 -7.61 -10.27 4.73
N ILE A 167 -7.44 -9.85 3.47
CA ILE A 167 -8.07 -8.60 2.99
C ILE A 167 -9.60 -8.65 3.12
N SER A 168 -10.20 -9.85 3.01
CA SER A 168 -11.62 -10.13 3.19
C SER A 168 -12.09 -9.96 4.64
N TRP A 169 -11.19 -9.89 5.61
CA TRP A 169 -11.51 -9.61 7.02
C TRP A 169 -12.32 -8.34 7.19
N PHE A 170 -12.06 -7.32 6.37
CA PHE A 170 -12.79 -6.06 6.45
C PHE A 170 -14.29 -6.26 6.22
N THR A 171 -14.68 -7.04 5.22
CA THR A 171 -16.09 -7.29 4.92
C THR A 171 -16.67 -8.40 5.79
N ARG A 172 -15.92 -9.48 6.01
CA ARG A 172 -16.38 -10.68 6.73
C ARG A 172 -16.44 -10.51 8.25
N VAL A 173 -15.65 -9.59 8.82
CA VAL A 173 -15.52 -9.43 10.27
C VAL A 173 -15.79 -7.97 10.67
N HIS A 174 -14.99 -7.02 10.18
CA HIS A 174 -15.06 -5.63 10.64
C HIS A 174 -16.39 -4.95 10.33
N ARG A 175 -16.87 -5.01 9.08
CA ARG A 175 -18.15 -4.40 8.69
C ARG A 175 -19.36 -5.04 9.37
N ARG A 176 -19.20 -6.25 9.92
CA ARG A 176 -20.24 -6.96 10.69
C ARG A 176 -20.23 -6.63 12.18
N GLY A 177 -19.28 -5.80 12.63
CA GLY A 177 -19.12 -5.45 14.05
C GLY A 177 -18.50 -6.57 14.88
N LEU A 178 -17.83 -7.55 14.26
CA LEU A 178 -17.27 -8.72 14.94
C LEU A 178 -15.77 -8.60 15.23
N ALA A 179 -15.12 -7.50 14.83
CA ALA A 179 -13.65 -7.40 14.88
C ALA A 179 -13.06 -7.50 16.30
N VAL A 180 -13.79 -7.00 17.30
CA VAL A 180 -13.44 -7.14 18.71
C VAL A 180 -14.69 -7.55 19.48
N VAL A 181 -14.68 -8.72 20.11
CA VAL A 181 -15.80 -9.25 20.90
C VAL A 181 -15.28 -9.65 22.27
N ASP A 182 -15.93 -9.17 23.33
CA ASP A 182 -15.50 -9.32 24.73
C ASP A 182 -14.02 -8.95 24.97
N GLY A 183 -13.50 -7.99 24.20
CA GLY A 183 -12.10 -7.54 24.27
C GLY A 183 -11.10 -8.40 23.49
N TRP A 184 -11.54 -9.45 22.80
CA TRP A 184 -10.70 -10.35 22.00
C TRP A 184 -10.75 -10.01 20.51
N PHE A 185 -9.60 -10.08 19.85
CA PHE A 185 -9.51 -9.80 18.42
C PHE A 185 -9.94 -11.01 17.59
N VAL A 186 -10.86 -10.80 16.65
CA VAL A 186 -11.35 -11.83 15.74
C VAL A 186 -10.65 -11.69 14.39
N LEU A 187 -10.08 -12.79 13.90
CA LEU A 187 -9.22 -12.82 12.71
C LEU A 187 -9.93 -13.31 11.45
N ASP A 188 -10.88 -14.22 11.58
CA ASP A 188 -11.69 -14.68 10.45
C ASP A 188 -12.98 -15.38 10.92
N VAL A 189 -13.97 -15.43 10.04
CA VAL A 189 -15.17 -16.26 10.24
C VAL A 189 -14.96 -17.57 9.49
N LEU A 190 -15.13 -18.70 10.17
CA LEU A 190 -15.02 -20.03 9.58
C LEU A 190 -16.38 -20.47 9.01
N THR A 191 -17.41 -20.41 9.84
CA THR A 191 -18.78 -20.79 9.48
C THR A 191 -19.79 -19.86 10.13
N GLU A 192 -20.96 -19.75 9.53
CA GLU A 192 -22.11 -18.99 10.00
C GLU A 192 -23.31 -19.93 10.02
N ASP A 193 -24.02 -19.96 11.14
CA ASP A 193 -25.25 -20.72 11.33
C ASP A 193 -26.35 -19.84 11.96
N GLU A 194 -27.57 -20.38 12.11
CA GLU A 194 -28.70 -19.64 12.70
C GLU A 194 -28.46 -19.22 14.16
N LYS A 195 -27.47 -19.81 14.84
CA LYS A 195 -27.18 -19.60 16.27
C LYS A 195 -26.01 -18.65 16.49
N GLY A 196 -25.17 -18.41 15.48
CA GLY A 196 -24.04 -17.49 15.55
C GLY A 196 -22.92 -17.76 14.54
N PHE A 197 -21.71 -17.36 14.91
CA PHE A 197 -20.51 -17.48 14.08
C PHE A 197 -19.48 -18.38 14.73
N THR A 198 -18.94 -19.34 13.99
CA THR A 198 -17.67 -19.96 14.37
C THR A 198 -16.53 -19.14 13.77
N VAL A 199 -15.60 -18.71 14.60
CA VAL A 199 -14.53 -17.77 14.23
C VAL A 199 -13.17 -18.25 14.69
N LEU A 200 -12.12 -17.68 14.09
CA LEU A 200 -10.77 -17.70 14.63
C LEU A 200 -10.53 -16.39 15.39
N ALA A 201 -10.10 -16.49 16.65
CA ALA A 201 -9.82 -15.33 17.49
C ALA A 201 -8.51 -15.52 18.27
N GLY A 202 -7.94 -14.40 18.73
CA GLY A 202 -6.76 -14.42 19.58
C GLY A 202 -7.11 -14.71 21.03
N ARG A 203 -6.70 -15.87 21.53
CA ARG A 203 -6.86 -16.25 22.93
C ARG A 203 -5.60 -15.92 23.71
N GLN A 204 -5.74 -15.17 24.81
CA GLN A 204 -4.63 -14.95 25.75
C GLN A 204 -4.22 -16.28 26.40
N GLY A 205 -2.94 -16.61 26.25
CA GLY A 205 -2.26 -17.72 26.92
C GLY A 205 -1.55 -17.29 28.21
N ARG A 206 -0.43 -17.95 28.52
CA ARG A 206 0.38 -17.61 29.70
C ARG A 206 1.17 -16.32 29.44
N GLY A 207 1.30 -15.47 30.46
CA GLY A 207 2.07 -14.23 30.32
C GLY A 207 1.50 -13.32 29.22
N PHE A 208 2.31 -13.03 28.19
CA PHE A 208 1.94 -12.18 27.06
C PHE A 208 1.58 -12.97 25.79
N GLU A 209 1.63 -14.30 25.84
CA GLU A 209 1.31 -15.15 24.69
C GLU A 209 -0.13 -14.93 24.24
N VAL A 210 -0.31 -14.75 22.94
CA VAL A 210 -1.63 -14.77 22.30
C VAL A 210 -1.57 -15.84 21.23
N ASN A 211 -2.55 -16.74 21.22
CA ASN A 211 -2.60 -17.85 20.28
C ASN A 211 -3.88 -17.81 19.45
N LEU A 212 -3.78 -18.19 18.19
CA LEU A 212 -4.95 -18.38 17.33
C LEU A 212 -5.78 -19.54 17.87
N TRP A 213 -7.07 -19.30 18.12
CA TRP A 213 -7.97 -20.29 18.71
C TRP A 213 -9.40 -20.19 18.15
N PRO A 214 -10.08 -21.31 17.89
CA PRO A 214 -11.48 -21.30 17.48
C PRO A 214 -12.41 -20.88 18.62
N ALA A 215 -13.41 -20.08 18.29
CA ALA A 215 -14.44 -19.61 19.20
C ALA A 215 -15.81 -19.54 18.51
N VAL A 216 -16.88 -19.52 19.30
CA VAL A 216 -18.24 -19.28 18.83
C VAL A 216 -18.67 -17.92 19.34
N ILE A 217 -19.16 -17.08 18.43
CA ILE A 217 -19.76 -15.79 18.75
C ILE A 217 -21.27 -15.92 18.64
N THR A 218 -21.98 -15.60 19.73
CA THR A 218 -23.45 -15.60 19.79
C THR A 218 -23.96 -14.22 20.16
N ARG A 219 -25.15 -13.86 19.69
CA ARG A 219 -25.79 -12.60 20.05
C ARG A 219 -26.64 -12.77 21.31
N SER A 220 -26.47 -11.90 22.30
CA SER A 220 -27.34 -11.83 23.47
C SER A 220 -28.72 -11.31 23.09
N ALA A 221 -29.70 -11.51 23.98
CA ALA A 221 -31.03 -10.90 23.87
C ALA A 221 -30.96 -9.35 23.84
N ASP A 222 -29.95 -8.78 24.51
CA ASP A 222 -29.68 -7.34 24.56
C ASP A 222 -29.03 -6.80 23.27
N GLY A 223 -28.71 -7.69 22.31
CA GLY A 223 -28.14 -7.34 21.01
C GLY A 223 -26.62 -7.33 20.94
N ASP A 224 -25.93 -7.49 22.07
CA ASP A 224 -24.47 -7.56 22.18
C ASP A 224 -23.89 -8.90 21.72
N TRP A 225 -22.66 -8.88 21.23
CA TRP A 225 -21.92 -10.08 20.83
C TRP A 225 -21.12 -10.63 22.01
N HIS A 226 -21.18 -11.94 22.22
CA HIS A 226 -20.36 -12.64 23.20
C HIS A 226 -19.59 -13.78 22.57
N LEU A 227 -18.35 -13.97 23.03
CA LEU A 227 -17.41 -14.96 22.53
C LEU A 227 -17.22 -16.09 23.54
N ARG A 228 -17.42 -17.33 23.07
CA ARG A 228 -17.17 -18.56 23.84
C ARG A 228 -16.10 -19.41 23.16
N TRP A 229 -15.02 -19.71 23.87
CA TRP A 229 -13.93 -20.54 23.35
C TRP A 229 -14.37 -21.99 23.14
N VAL A 230 -13.97 -22.58 22.01
CA VAL A 230 -14.17 -24.01 21.76
C VAL A 230 -13.11 -24.81 22.53
N SER A 231 -13.54 -25.90 23.19
CA SER A 231 -12.63 -26.79 23.91
C SER A 231 -11.76 -27.61 22.94
N ARG A 232 -10.53 -27.95 23.35
CA ARG A 232 -9.59 -28.76 22.54
C ARG A 232 -10.13 -30.11 22.07
N GLY A 233 -11.20 -30.64 22.69
CA GLY A 233 -11.80 -31.92 22.33
C GLY A 233 -12.83 -31.86 21.19
N ASN A 234 -13.29 -30.66 20.82
CA ASN A 234 -14.34 -30.44 19.81
C ASN A 234 -13.84 -29.69 18.57
N SER A 235 -12.53 -29.62 18.36
CA SER A 235 -11.94 -28.94 17.20
C SER A 235 -12.19 -29.73 15.90
N ILE A 236 -13.36 -29.53 15.30
CA ILE A 236 -13.58 -29.76 13.86
C ILE A 236 -13.04 -28.55 13.12
N VAL A 237 -11.72 -28.45 12.96
CA VAL A 237 -11.10 -27.80 11.80
C VAL A 237 -9.73 -28.43 11.60
N THR A 238 -9.70 -29.57 10.95
CA THR A 238 -8.51 -29.95 10.18
C THR A 238 -8.47 -28.97 9.00
N VAL A 239 -7.53 -28.02 9.03
CA VAL A 239 -7.19 -27.27 7.83
C VAL A 239 -6.63 -28.30 6.85
N LYS A 240 -7.48 -28.77 5.92
CA LYS A 240 -7.02 -29.58 4.81
C LYS A 240 -6.03 -28.73 4.02
N LYS A 241 -4.77 -29.13 4.02
CA LYS A 241 -3.84 -28.84 2.92
C LYS A 241 -4.40 -29.60 1.71
N GLU A 242 -5.08 -28.90 0.81
CA GLU A 242 -5.23 -29.36 -0.56
C GLU A 242 -4.18 -28.64 -1.41
N GLY A 243 -3.27 -29.42 -2.01
CA GLY A 243 -2.48 -28.99 -3.16
C GLY A 243 -0.96 -28.90 -2.96
N GLU A 244 -0.28 -30.05 -2.96
CA GLU A 244 0.86 -30.33 -3.86
C GLU A 244 0.90 -31.84 -4.14
#